data_AF-A0A7K0M578-F1
#
_entry.id   AF-A0A7K0M578-F1
#
_cell.length_a   1.000
_cell.length_b   1.000
_cell.length_c   1.000
_cell.angle_alpha   90.00
_cell.angle_beta   90.00
_cell.angle_gamma   90.00
#
_symmetry.space_group_name_H-M   'P 1'
#
loop_
_entity.id
_entity.type
_entity.pdbx_description
1 polymer ?
#
loop_
_entity_poly.entity_id
_entity_poly.type
_entity_poly.pdbx_seq_one_letter_code
_entity_poly.pdbx_strand_id
1 'polypeptide(L)'
;GIVPLAYSPMGQGRLTGKYSAESPPQGRRRFGAHPMEHVEAVLELVRRVGETNERTPSQVALRWLVQKGAVPIPGAKNQEQASLNAGALGWELSATDMAALDAVALEGRRTIHGRIFQHG
;
A
#
# COMPACT_ATOMS: atom_id res chain seq x y z
N GLY A 1 -23.52 -4.64 9.04
CA GLY A 1 -22.64 -3.46 8.82
C GLY A 1 -22.08 -3.51 7.41
N ILE A 2 -21.54 -2.40 6.90
CA ILE A 2 -20.88 -2.31 5.59
C ILE A 2 -19.37 -2.52 5.79
N VAL A 3 -18.74 -3.38 4.98
CA VAL A 3 -17.28 -3.62 5.04
C VAL A 3 -16.62 -3.08 3.76
N PRO A 4 -15.62 -2.20 3.86
CA PRO A 4 -14.87 -1.72 2.69
C PRO A 4 -14.01 -2.84 2.07
N LEU A 5 -14.12 -3.00 0.75
CA LEU A 5 -13.17 -3.78 -0.05
C LEU A 5 -12.14 -2.82 -0.64
N ALA A 6 -10.87 -2.95 -0.24
CA ALA A 6 -9.81 -2.05 -0.69
C ALA A 6 -9.18 -2.54 -2.00
N TYR A 7 -9.47 -1.83 -3.08
CA TYR A 7 -8.86 -2.03 -4.40
C TYR A 7 -7.51 -1.31 -4.51
N SER A 8 -6.57 -1.90 -5.24
CA SER A 8 -5.19 -1.39 -5.37
C SER A 8 -4.51 -1.08 -4.02
N PRO A 9 -4.57 -1.99 -3.03
CA PRO A 9 -4.18 -1.70 -1.64
C PRO A 9 -2.72 -1.30 -1.44
N MET A 10 -1.84 -1.61 -2.40
CA MET A 10 -0.42 -1.25 -2.39
C MET A 10 -0.10 -0.04 -3.27
N GLY A 11 -1.09 0.80 -3.59
CA GLY A 11 -0.92 1.99 -4.43
C GLY A 11 -0.43 1.64 -5.84
N GLN A 12 -1.04 0.64 -6.49
CA GLN A 12 -0.61 0.11 -7.80
C GLN A 12 0.81 -0.50 -7.81
N GLY A 13 1.26 -0.98 -6.65
CA GLY A 13 2.57 -1.60 -6.46
C GLY A 13 3.69 -0.62 -6.10
N ARG A 14 3.36 0.65 -5.83
CA ARG A 14 4.35 1.65 -5.36
C ARG A 14 4.85 1.33 -3.96
N LEU A 15 3.99 0.77 -3.10
CA LEU A 15 4.37 0.41 -1.73
C LEU A 15 5.19 -0.87 -1.61
N THR A 16 5.53 -1.54 -2.72
CA THR A 16 6.39 -2.74 -2.68
C THR A 16 7.87 -2.42 -2.61
N GLY A 17 8.25 -1.15 -2.83
CA GLY A 17 9.64 -0.73 -2.92
C GLY A 17 10.31 -0.92 -4.28
N LYS A 18 9.58 -1.41 -5.29
CA LYS A 18 10.10 -1.65 -6.64
C LYS A 18 10.34 -0.37 -7.47
N TYR A 19 9.67 0.72 -7.13
CA TYR A 19 9.66 1.96 -7.91
C TYR A 19 10.15 3.13 -7.07
N SER A 20 10.78 4.09 -7.72
CA SER A 20 11.15 5.40 -7.17
C SER A 20 10.89 6.51 -8.19
N ALA A 21 11.07 7.77 -7.82
CA ALA A 21 11.04 8.91 -8.72
C ALA A 21 12.08 8.76 -9.86
N GLU A 22 13.26 8.23 -9.54
CA GLU A 22 14.35 7.96 -10.48
C GLU A 22 14.16 6.65 -11.26
N SER A 23 13.34 5.73 -10.74
CA SER A 23 13.05 4.42 -11.34
C SER A 23 11.55 4.22 -11.56
N PRO A 24 10.95 4.95 -12.53
CA PRO A 24 9.53 4.85 -12.83
C PRO A 24 9.17 3.51 -13.50
N PRO A 25 7.89 3.13 -13.49
CA PRO A 25 7.44 1.88 -14.10
C PRO A 25 7.61 1.93 -15.62
N GLN A 26 8.19 0.87 -16.18
CA GLN A 26 8.36 0.75 -17.63
C GLN A 26 7.04 0.43 -18.35
N GLY A 27 7.00 0.79 -19.64
CA GLY A 27 5.90 0.45 -20.57
C GLY A 27 4.63 1.28 -20.37
N ARG A 28 3.47 0.63 -20.52
CA ARG A 28 2.14 1.28 -20.48
C ARG A 28 1.61 1.52 -19.07
N ARG A 29 2.33 1.12 -18.03
CA ARG A 29 1.90 1.32 -16.65
C ARG A 29 1.95 2.82 -16.32
N ARG A 30 0.89 3.33 -15.71
CA ARG A 30 0.77 4.70 -15.23
C ARG A 30 0.30 4.68 -13.79
N PHE A 31 0.88 5.54 -12.96
CA PHE A 31 0.44 5.72 -11.58
C PHE A 31 -0.71 6.71 -11.49
N GLY A 32 -1.45 6.66 -10.38
CA GLY A 32 -2.49 7.63 -10.02
C GLY A 32 -1.94 9.01 -9.66
N ALA A 33 -2.78 9.84 -9.04
CA ALA A 33 -2.56 11.28 -8.91
C ALA A 33 -1.39 11.71 -8.00
N HIS A 34 -0.89 10.83 -7.13
CA HIS A 34 0.22 11.16 -6.23
C HIS A 34 1.58 10.99 -6.93
N PRO A 35 2.43 12.04 -6.96
CA PRO A 35 3.83 11.94 -7.38
C PRO A 35 4.58 10.88 -6.58
N MET A 36 5.61 10.27 -7.17
CA MET A 36 6.34 9.18 -6.51
C MET A 36 7.09 9.67 -5.26
N GLU A 37 7.58 10.91 -5.28
CA GLU A 37 8.29 11.56 -4.19
C GLU A 37 7.46 11.60 -2.90
N HIS A 38 6.14 11.84 -3.02
CA HIS A 38 5.24 11.81 -1.86
C HIS A 38 4.98 10.39 -1.37
N VAL A 39 4.96 9.41 -2.29
CA VAL A 39 4.76 8.00 -1.93
C VAL A 39 6.04 7.42 -1.29
N GLU A 40 7.22 7.93 -1.67
CA GLU A 40 8.50 7.54 -1.08
C GLU A 40 8.57 7.86 0.41
N ALA A 41 8.14 9.06 0.82
CA ALA A 41 8.09 9.42 2.24
C ALA A 41 7.24 8.43 3.06
N VAL A 42 6.11 7.98 2.51
CA VAL A 42 5.27 6.94 3.12
C VAL A 42 6.00 5.59 3.13
N LEU A 43 6.59 5.22 2.00
CA LEU A 43 7.29 3.96 1.82
C LEU A 43 8.49 3.82 2.75
N GLU A 44 9.21 4.90 3.06
CA GLU A 44 10.28 4.89 4.06
C GLU A 44 9.77 4.47 5.44
N LEU A 45 8.66 5.03 5.90
CA LEU A 45 8.09 4.63 7.19
C LEU A 45 7.61 3.18 7.15
N VAL A 46 6.92 2.80 6.07
CA VAL A 46 6.46 1.42 5.85
C VAL A 46 7.62 0.42 5.88
N ARG A 47 8.79 0.79 5.32
CA ARG A 47 10.02 -0.02 5.40
C ARG A 47 10.53 -0.15 6.82
N ARG A 48 10.67 0.96 7.57
CA ARG A 48 11.12 0.95 8.96
C ARG A 48 10.24 0.08 9.86
N VAL A 49 8.92 0.19 9.70
CA VAL A 49 7.96 -0.66 10.40
C VAL A 49 8.13 -2.13 9.98
N GLY A 50 8.33 -2.38 8.69
CA GLY A 50 8.60 -3.72 8.15
C GLY A 50 9.84 -4.35 8.76
N GLU A 51 10.95 -3.62 8.84
CA GLU A 51 12.20 -4.09 9.45
C GLU A 51 12.01 -4.48 10.92
N THR A 52 11.28 -3.67 11.69
CA THR A 52 11.02 -3.93 13.11
C THR A 52 10.14 -5.16 13.33
N ASN A 53 9.23 -5.45 12.39
CA ASN A 53 8.27 -6.56 12.49
C ASN A 53 8.69 -7.80 11.69
N GLU A 54 9.85 -7.77 11.04
CA GLU A 54 10.34 -8.79 10.10
C GLU A 54 9.35 -9.05 8.93
N ARG A 55 8.80 -7.97 8.37
CA ARG A 55 7.80 -8.00 7.29
C ARG A 55 8.21 -7.15 6.11
N THR A 56 7.75 -7.54 4.93
CA THR A 56 7.95 -6.74 3.72
C THR A 56 7.06 -5.49 3.74
N PRO A 57 7.44 -4.41 3.02
CA PRO A 57 6.61 -3.20 2.92
C PRO A 57 5.18 -3.47 2.43
N SER A 58 5.04 -4.41 1.48
CA SER A 58 3.75 -4.88 0.98
C SER A 58 2.88 -5.48 2.08
N GLN A 59 3.47 -6.29 2.97
CA GLN A 59 2.76 -6.93 4.07
C GLN A 59 2.34 -5.91 5.14
N VAL A 60 3.18 -4.93 5.43
CA VAL A 60 2.84 -3.82 6.34
C VAL A 60 1.65 -3.03 5.81
N ALA A 61 1.67 -2.66 4.52
CA ALA A 61 0.58 -1.92 3.90
C ALA A 61 -0.75 -2.70 3.92
N LEU A 62 -0.70 -4.00 3.63
CA LEU A 62 -1.88 -4.88 3.69
C LEU A 62 -2.38 -5.05 5.14
N ARG A 63 -1.48 -5.23 6.10
CA ARG A 63 -1.84 -5.39 7.51
C ARG A 63 -2.47 -4.13 8.08
N TRP A 64 -1.97 -2.95 7.70
CA TRP A 64 -2.55 -1.66 8.06
C TRP A 64 -4.02 -1.58 7.62
N LEU A 65 -4.33 -1.92 6.36
CA LEU A 65 -5.71 -1.94 5.87
C LEU A 65 -6.61 -2.93 6.63
N VAL A 66 -6.12 -4.13 6.89
CA VAL A 66 -6.86 -5.15 7.67
C VAL A 66 -7.20 -4.63 9.06
N GLN A 67 -6.26 -4.01 9.76
CA GLN A 67 -6.50 -3.45 11.10
C GLN A 67 -7.41 -2.21 11.10
N LYS A 68 -7.52 -1.49 9.98
CA LYS A 68 -8.50 -0.41 9.81
C LYS A 68 -9.91 -0.94 9.50
N GLY A 69 -10.10 -2.26 9.41
CA GLY A 69 -11.39 -2.90 9.15
C GLY A 69 -11.74 -3.05 7.66
N ALA A 70 -10.77 -2.86 6.76
CA ALA A 70 -10.96 -3.10 5.33
C ALA A 70 -10.46 -4.50 4.93
N VAL A 71 -11.07 -5.09 3.90
CA VAL A 71 -10.57 -6.33 3.29
C VAL A 71 -9.80 -5.97 2.01
N PRO A 72 -8.46 -6.05 1.99
CA PRO A 72 -7.68 -5.73 0.81
C PRO A 72 -7.80 -6.80 -0.26
N ILE A 73 -7.81 -6.39 -1.53
CA ILE A 73 -7.76 -7.28 -2.70
C ILE A 73 -6.42 -7.08 -3.41
N PRO A 74 -5.32 -7.67 -2.90
CA PRO A 74 -4.02 -7.51 -3.53
C PRO A 74 -3.93 -8.32 -4.83
N GLY A 75 -3.36 -7.71 -5.86
CA GLY A 75 -3.06 -8.43 -7.10
C GLY A 75 -1.84 -9.34 -6.92
N ALA A 76 -1.90 -10.54 -7.50
CA ALA A 76 -0.78 -11.46 -7.63
C ALA A 76 -0.79 -12.08 -9.03
N LYS A 77 0.38 -12.19 -9.67
CA LYS A 77 0.55 -12.80 -11.00
C LYS A 77 1.16 -14.21 -10.95
N ASN A 78 1.70 -14.59 -9.80
CA ASN A 78 2.35 -15.86 -9.58
C ASN A 78 2.18 -16.30 -8.12
N GLN A 79 2.55 -17.54 -7.84
CA GLN A 79 2.44 -18.14 -6.52
C GLN A 79 3.25 -17.39 -5.46
N GLU A 80 4.47 -16.97 -5.80
CA GLU A 80 5.34 -16.23 -4.90
C GLU A 80 4.69 -14.94 -4.39
N GLN A 81 4.08 -14.14 -5.27
CA GLN A 81 3.34 -12.93 -4.88
C GLN A 81 2.13 -13.25 -4.00
N ALA A 82 1.42 -14.35 -4.28
CA ALA A 82 0.30 -14.78 -3.45
C ALA A 82 0.78 -15.14 -2.03
N SER A 83 1.89 -15.89 -1.91
CA SER A 83 2.51 -16.23 -0.63
C SER A 83 3.00 -14.99 0.13
N LEU A 84 3.63 -14.03 -0.57
CA LEU A 84 4.06 -12.76 0.03
C LEU A 84 2.86 -11.97 0.57
N ASN A 85 1.77 -11.87 -0.19
CA ASN A 85 0.55 -11.20 0.25
C ASN A 85 -0.07 -11.89 1.47
N ALA A 86 -0.09 -13.22 1.51
CA ALA A 86 -0.62 -13.99 2.64
C ALA A 86 0.17 -13.75 3.94
N GLY A 87 1.47 -13.44 3.85
CA GLY A 87 2.30 -13.07 5.00
C GLY A 87 1.93 -11.74 5.68
N ALA A 88 0.92 -11.02 5.18
CA ALA A 88 0.30 -9.90 5.88
C ALA A 88 -0.63 -10.34 7.03
N LEU A 89 -0.94 -11.64 7.12
CA LEU A 89 -1.81 -12.23 8.14
C LEU A 89 -1.00 -12.86 9.27
N GLY A 90 -1.63 -13.08 10.43
CA GLY A 90 -1.04 -13.81 11.55
C GLY A 90 -0.11 -13.00 12.45
N TRP A 91 -0.04 -11.68 12.29
CA TRP A 91 0.70 -10.75 13.15
C TRP A 91 -0.05 -9.42 13.21
N GLU A 92 0.32 -8.54 14.14
CA GLU A 92 -0.35 -7.24 14.33
C GLU A 92 0.65 -6.09 14.34
N LEU A 93 0.26 -4.94 13.78
CA LEU A 93 0.97 -3.69 13.95
C LEU A 93 0.68 -3.15 15.35
N SER A 94 1.72 -2.68 16.03
CA SER A 94 1.57 -2.03 17.33
C SER A 94 0.71 -0.76 17.21
N ALA A 95 0.13 -0.32 18.33
CA ALA A 95 -0.63 0.93 18.36
C ALA A 95 0.22 2.14 17.91
N THR A 96 1.51 2.15 18.26
CA THR A 96 2.46 3.17 17.85
C THR A 96 2.71 3.14 16.34
N ASP A 97 2.93 1.97 15.76
CA ASP A 97 3.13 1.83 14.30
C ASP A 97 1.88 2.22 13.53
N MET A 98 0.71 1.80 14.01
CA MET A 98 -0.58 2.20 13.44
C MET A 98 -0.76 3.72 13.42
N ALA A 99 -0.46 4.39 14.54
CA ALA A 99 -0.56 5.85 14.62
C ALA A 99 0.45 6.55 13.70
N ALA A 100 1.68 6.03 13.61
CA ALA A 100 2.71 6.58 12.73
C ALA A 100 2.33 6.43 11.24
N LEU A 101 1.81 5.25 10.86
CA LEU A 101 1.33 4.98 9.50
C LEU A 101 0.10 5.84 9.15
N ASP A 102 -0.83 6.02 10.08
CA ASP A 102 -1.98 6.91 9.91
C ASP A 102 -1.53 8.37 9.66
N ALA A 103 -0.48 8.84 10.35
CA ALA A 103 0.01 10.21 10.23
C ALA A 103 0.66 10.53 8.87
N VAL A 104 1.23 9.53 8.20
CA VAL A 104 1.85 9.71 6.87
C VAL A 104 0.94 9.30 5.71
N ALA A 105 -0.22 8.69 6.00
CA ALA A 105 -1.15 8.25 4.97
C ALA A 105 -1.59 9.44 4.10
N LEU A 106 -1.58 9.24 2.78
CA LEU A 106 -1.98 10.28 1.84
C LEU A 106 -3.51 10.29 1.71
N GLU A 107 -4.11 11.47 1.86
CA GLU A 107 -5.53 11.65 1.56
C GLU A 107 -5.79 11.52 0.06
N GLY A 108 -6.84 10.77 -0.31
CA GLY A 108 -7.24 10.60 -1.69
C GLY A 108 -7.71 11.92 -2.31
N ARG A 109 -7.26 12.23 -3.53
CA ARG A 109 -7.68 13.45 -4.24
C ARG A 109 -8.90 13.16 -5.11
N ARG A 110 -10.05 13.73 -4.72
CA ARG A 110 -11.30 13.63 -5.50
C ARG A 110 -11.23 14.48 -6.78
N THR A 111 -10.65 13.94 -7.83
CA THR A 111 -10.67 14.53 -9.19
C THR A 111 -11.80 13.95 -10.04
N ILE A 112 -12.23 14.64 -11.09
CA ILE A 112 -13.21 14.10 -12.07
C ILE A 112 -12.69 12.78 -12.66
N HIS A 113 -11.39 12.70 -12.94
CA HIS A 113 -10.74 11.48 -13.40
C HIS A 113 -10.80 10.34 -12.36
N GLY A 114 -10.60 10.66 -11.07
CA GLY A 114 -10.72 9.71 -9.95
C GLY A 114 -12.15 9.21 -9.69
N ARG A 115 -13.18 9.90 -10.20
CA ARG A 115 -14.58 9.40 -10.16
C ARG A 115 -14.85 8.35 -11.23
N ILE A 116 -14.12 8.40 -12.34
CA ILE A 116 -14.26 7.47 -13.48
C ILE A 116 -13.31 6.28 -13.32
N PHE A 117 -12.11 6.51 -12.79
CA PHE A 117 -11.08 5.49 -12.57
C PHE A 117 -10.68 5.45 -11.08
N GLN A 118 -10.72 4.27 -10.46
CA GLN A 118 -10.54 4.04 -9.01
C GLN A 118 -9.09 4.22 -8.50
N HIS A 119 -8.28 5.09 -9.10
CA HIS A 119 -6.86 5.29 -8.77
C HIS A 119 -6.53 6.71 -8.25
N GLY A 120 -7.53 7.40 -7.67
CA GLY A 120 -7.40 8.75 -7.10
C GLY A 120 -6.81 8.80 -5.70
#